data_AF-A0A9D5MND0-F1
#
_entry.id   AF-A0A9D5MND0-F1
#
_cell.length_a   1.000
_cell.length_b   1.000
_cell.length_c   1.000
_cell.angle_alpha   90.00
_cell.angle_beta   90.00
_cell.angle_gamma   90.00
#
_symmetry.space_group_name_H-M   'P 1'
#
loop_
_entity.id
_entity.type
_entity.pdbx_description
1 polymer ?
#
loop_
_entity_poly.entity_id
_entity_poly.type
_entity_poly.pdbx_seq_one_letter_code
_entity_poly.pdbx_strand_id
1 'polypeptide(L)'
;MKKRTLKRAIIACTLILTLCLTGCGLFPTNTSKLKQLLEDKYGEEFGVESHYFAGDMWAMCYPESDPTLLFEVRTNAEVTKISHDYYLQTVVARQIEEEYAPLVEQVFPGSYLSAEVWAVDYEGQTADKVTLESMLEYNNTIKSDNESGGYIVLNIFIDTSQISKENIEREYAFFKDDIGNQILNGNLMDTLIKLYFGDDIFVQECKSNIKDMTWHNSDIYAKTENSSRIWIGYDEYGEVDYTLDLYIEKRMEALNNE
;
A
#
# COMPACT_ATOMS: atom_id res chain seq x y z
N MET A 1 22.76 -34.11 -60.65
CA MET A 1 22.91 -34.24 -59.18
C MET A 1 23.13 -32.92 -58.43
N LYS A 2 23.93 -31.95 -58.93
CA LYS A 2 24.29 -30.71 -58.21
C LYS A 2 23.13 -29.79 -57.76
N LYS A 3 22.00 -29.73 -58.50
CA LYS A 3 20.88 -28.82 -58.16
C LYS A 3 20.03 -29.27 -56.95
N ARG A 4 19.98 -30.58 -56.65
CA ARG A 4 19.19 -31.12 -55.53
C ARG A 4 19.89 -30.91 -54.18
N THR A 5 21.22 -30.98 -54.16
CA THR A 5 22.04 -30.69 -52.97
C THR A 5 22.02 -29.21 -52.61
N LEU A 6 22.05 -28.31 -53.60
CA LEU A 6 21.98 -26.86 -53.35
C LEU A 6 20.65 -26.43 -52.72
N LYS A 7 19.52 -26.95 -53.19
CA LYS A 7 18.21 -26.65 -52.60
C LYS A 7 18.08 -27.13 -51.15
N ARG A 8 18.64 -28.31 -50.83
CA ARG A 8 18.65 -28.84 -49.46
C ARG A 8 19.54 -28.01 -48.53
N ALA A 9 20.68 -27.55 -49.02
CA ALA A 9 21.57 -26.66 -48.27
C ALA A 9 20.90 -25.32 -47.97
N ILE A 10 20.19 -24.72 -48.95
CA ILE A 10 19.46 -23.46 -48.74
C ILE A 10 18.36 -23.64 -47.70
N ILE A 11 17.53 -24.69 -47.80
CA ILE A 11 16.45 -24.96 -46.83
C ILE A 11 17.02 -25.18 -45.42
N ALA A 12 18.11 -25.93 -45.28
CA ALA A 12 18.76 -26.15 -43.99
C ALA A 12 19.33 -24.85 -43.41
N CYS A 13 20.02 -24.03 -44.21
CA CYS A 13 20.51 -22.73 -43.75
C CYS A 13 19.37 -21.77 -43.37
N THR A 14 18.25 -21.80 -44.10
CA THR A 14 17.09 -20.94 -43.80
C THR A 14 16.44 -21.37 -42.49
N LEU A 15 16.27 -22.68 -42.27
CA LEU A 15 15.73 -23.24 -41.02
C LEU A 15 16.64 -22.93 -39.81
N ILE A 16 17.95 -23.10 -39.98
CA ILE A 16 18.94 -22.77 -38.93
C ILE A 16 18.92 -21.27 -38.65
N LEU A 17 18.84 -20.41 -39.67
CA LEU A 17 18.73 -18.96 -39.48
C LEU A 17 17.43 -18.57 -38.77
N THR A 18 16.28 -19.16 -39.10
CA THR A 18 15.02 -18.92 -38.36
C THR A 18 15.11 -19.40 -36.92
N LEU A 19 15.71 -20.57 -36.66
CA LEU A 19 15.90 -21.08 -35.29
C LEU A 19 16.90 -20.23 -34.49
N CYS A 20 17.95 -19.72 -35.12
CA CYS A 20 18.92 -18.80 -34.51
C CYS A 20 18.34 -17.40 -34.29
N LEU A 21 17.41 -16.93 -35.14
CA LEU A 21 16.70 -15.66 -34.97
C LEU A 21 15.62 -15.73 -33.88
N THR A 22 14.99 -16.88 -33.68
CA THR A 22 14.11 -17.12 -32.52
C THR A 22 14.90 -17.38 -31.24
N GLY A 23 16.16 -17.84 -31.34
CA GLY A 23 16.96 -18.34 -30.21
C GLY A 23 17.75 -17.29 -29.42
N CYS A 24 17.75 -16.02 -29.82
CA CYS A 24 18.39 -14.92 -29.07
C CYS A 24 17.32 -14.08 -28.36
N GLY A 25 16.85 -14.53 -27.19
CA GLY A 25 16.01 -13.70 -26.29
C GLY A 25 14.75 -14.36 -25.70
N LEU A 26 14.51 -15.65 -25.95
CA LEU A 26 13.28 -16.36 -25.53
C LEU A 26 13.25 -16.81 -24.06
N PHE A 27 14.10 -16.29 -23.20
CA PHE A 27 13.95 -16.49 -21.75
C PHE A 27 13.28 -15.25 -21.17
N PRO A 28 12.06 -15.35 -20.63
CA PRO A 28 11.41 -14.22 -19.99
C PRO A 28 12.31 -13.74 -18.85
N THR A 29 12.56 -12.43 -18.84
CA THR A 29 13.26 -11.78 -17.73
C THR A 29 12.45 -11.98 -16.44
N ASN A 30 13.09 -11.89 -15.28
CA ASN A 30 12.39 -11.98 -14.00
C ASN A 30 11.24 -10.95 -13.91
N THR A 31 11.42 -9.75 -14.46
CA THR A 31 10.36 -8.75 -14.63
C THR A 31 9.20 -9.26 -15.49
N SER A 32 9.48 -9.88 -16.64
CA SER A 32 8.42 -10.40 -17.53
C SER A 32 7.64 -11.55 -16.88
N LYS A 33 8.34 -12.42 -16.13
CA LYS A 33 7.70 -13.49 -15.36
C LYS A 33 6.79 -12.93 -14.27
N LEU A 34 7.24 -11.91 -13.55
CA LEU A 34 6.45 -11.27 -12.51
C LEU A 34 5.17 -10.65 -13.07
N LYS A 35 5.29 -9.90 -14.17
CA LYS A 35 4.13 -9.33 -14.88
C LYS A 35 3.13 -10.42 -15.25
N GLN A 36 3.60 -11.53 -15.83
CA GLN A 36 2.74 -12.66 -16.18
C GLN A 36 2.08 -13.30 -14.94
N LEU A 37 2.79 -13.47 -13.83
CA LEU A 37 2.21 -14.02 -12.60
C LEU A 37 1.08 -13.14 -12.05
N LEU A 38 1.24 -11.81 -12.11
CA LEU A 38 0.21 -10.87 -11.69
C LEU A 38 -0.98 -10.86 -12.67
N GLU A 39 -0.71 -10.88 -13.98
CA GLU A 39 -1.74 -10.97 -15.02
C GLU A 39 -2.55 -12.27 -14.91
N ASP A 40 -1.88 -13.40 -14.68
CA ASP A 40 -2.53 -14.69 -14.45
C ASP A 40 -3.40 -14.68 -13.18
N LYS A 41 -2.97 -13.94 -12.14
CA LYS A 41 -3.69 -13.84 -10.85
C LYS A 41 -4.91 -12.91 -10.95
N TYR A 42 -4.78 -11.76 -11.60
CA TYR A 42 -5.78 -10.69 -11.55
C TYR A 42 -6.51 -10.42 -12.88
N GLY A 43 -6.02 -10.97 -13.99
CA GLY A 43 -6.62 -10.79 -15.33
C GLY A 43 -6.40 -9.42 -15.95
N GLU A 44 -5.37 -8.69 -15.52
CA GLU A 44 -5.03 -7.35 -15.99
C GLU A 44 -3.51 -7.18 -16.21
N GLU A 45 -3.09 -6.20 -17.01
CA GLU A 45 -1.69 -5.96 -17.32
C GLU A 45 -0.99 -5.13 -16.24
N PHE A 46 0.26 -5.48 -15.91
CA PHE A 46 1.04 -4.82 -14.85
C PHE A 46 2.40 -4.30 -15.34
N GLY A 47 2.83 -3.23 -14.70
CA GLY A 47 4.17 -2.64 -14.74
C GLY A 47 5.02 -3.03 -13.52
N VAL A 48 6.34 -2.87 -13.67
CA VAL A 48 7.31 -3.01 -12.57
C VAL A 48 8.18 -1.77 -12.57
N GLU A 49 8.12 -0.99 -11.50
CA GLU A 49 8.88 0.25 -11.35
C GLU A 49 10.32 -0.03 -10.89
N SER A 50 10.46 -0.85 -9.85
CA SER A 50 11.76 -1.20 -9.26
C SER A 50 11.73 -2.61 -8.70
N HIS A 51 12.92 -3.22 -8.55
CA HIS A 51 13.05 -4.52 -7.87
C HIS A 51 14.47 -4.75 -7.33
N TYR A 52 14.57 -5.60 -6.32
CA TYR A 52 15.85 -6.08 -5.78
C TYR A 52 15.75 -7.55 -5.33
N PHE A 53 16.91 -8.17 -5.08
CA PHE A 53 17.02 -9.56 -4.62
C PHE A 53 17.66 -9.64 -3.24
N ALA A 54 17.00 -10.33 -2.32
CA ALA A 54 17.50 -10.64 -0.98
C ALA A 54 17.12 -12.09 -0.62
N GLY A 55 17.56 -13.04 -1.44
CA GLY A 55 17.08 -14.43 -1.43
C GLY A 55 15.76 -14.58 -2.20
N ASP A 56 14.79 -13.73 -1.90
CA ASP A 56 13.56 -13.54 -2.66
C ASP A 56 13.64 -12.29 -3.54
N MET A 57 12.78 -12.19 -4.55
CA MET A 57 12.62 -10.95 -5.32
C MET A 57 11.54 -10.10 -4.68
N TRP A 58 11.89 -8.85 -4.41
CA TRP A 58 10.98 -7.79 -3.97
C TRP A 58 10.84 -6.80 -5.10
N ALA A 59 9.61 -6.40 -5.41
CA ALA A 59 9.34 -5.52 -6.54
C ALA A 59 8.23 -4.52 -6.20
N MET A 60 8.40 -3.29 -6.69
CA MET A 60 7.33 -2.31 -6.73
C MET A 60 6.64 -2.39 -8.09
N CYS A 61 5.33 -2.66 -8.08
CA CYS A 61 4.52 -2.91 -9.27
C CYS A 61 3.34 -1.92 -9.32
N TYR A 62 2.71 -1.81 -10.48
CA TYR A 62 1.49 -1.01 -10.69
C TYR A 62 0.63 -1.65 -11.78
N PRO A 63 -0.69 -1.50 -11.77
CA PRO A 63 -1.51 -1.87 -12.93
C PRO A 63 -1.24 -0.87 -14.07
N GLU A 64 -1.10 -1.34 -15.31
CA GLU A 64 -0.85 -0.45 -16.47
C GLU A 64 -2.01 0.54 -16.70
N SER A 65 -3.22 0.22 -16.23
CA SER A 65 -4.37 1.13 -16.23
C SER A 65 -4.20 2.32 -15.28
N ASP A 66 -3.35 2.18 -14.26
CA ASP A 66 -3.10 3.20 -13.25
C ASP A 66 -1.68 3.10 -12.65
N PRO A 67 -0.68 3.70 -13.34
CA PRO A 67 0.71 3.69 -12.87
C PRO A 67 0.94 4.41 -11.53
N THR A 68 -0.06 5.10 -10.99
CA THR A 68 0.07 5.81 -9.72
C THR A 68 -0.21 4.93 -8.51
N LEU A 69 -0.83 3.76 -8.73
CA LEU A 69 -1.19 2.77 -7.71
C LEU A 69 -0.04 1.77 -7.53
N LEU A 70 0.98 2.20 -6.80
CA LEU A 70 2.16 1.39 -6.54
C LEU A 70 1.92 0.42 -5.38
N PHE A 71 2.31 -0.84 -5.57
CA PHE A 71 2.19 -1.88 -4.56
C PHE A 71 3.39 -2.83 -4.58
N GLU A 72 3.75 -3.34 -3.40
CA GLU A 72 4.86 -4.25 -3.22
C GLU A 72 4.45 -5.70 -3.51
N VAL A 73 5.34 -6.43 -4.18
CA VAL A 73 5.20 -7.85 -4.49
C VAL A 73 6.46 -8.59 -4.08
N ARG A 74 6.28 -9.72 -3.39
CA ARG A 74 7.34 -10.65 -3.04
C ARG A 74 7.14 -11.96 -3.78
N THR A 75 8.20 -12.43 -4.42
CA THR A 75 8.25 -13.75 -5.08
C THR A 75 9.46 -14.55 -4.61
N ASN A 76 9.45 -15.85 -4.88
CA ASN A 76 10.65 -16.66 -4.70
C ASN A 76 11.78 -16.24 -5.68
N ALA A 77 13.01 -16.68 -5.41
CA ALA A 77 14.20 -16.37 -6.21
C ALA A 77 14.04 -16.58 -7.73
N GLU A 78 13.27 -17.60 -8.14
CA GLU A 78 13.09 -17.99 -9.54
C GLU A 78 11.92 -17.27 -10.24
N VAL A 79 11.14 -16.48 -9.48
CA VAL A 79 9.94 -15.77 -9.92
C VAL A 79 8.93 -16.73 -10.57
N THR A 80 8.66 -17.83 -9.88
CA THR A 80 7.70 -18.86 -10.31
C THR A 80 6.43 -18.86 -9.46
N LYS A 81 6.45 -18.21 -8.30
CA LYS A 81 5.32 -18.06 -7.40
C LYS A 81 5.38 -16.72 -6.68
N ILE A 82 4.24 -16.03 -6.62
CA ILE A 82 4.03 -14.90 -5.70
C ILE A 82 3.89 -15.47 -4.30
N SER A 83 4.80 -15.08 -3.41
CA SER A 83 4.73 -15.42 -1.98
C SER A 83 3.64 -14.59 -1.32
N HIS A 84 3.58 -13.30 -1.67
CA HIS A 84 2.53 -12.38 -1.28
C HIS A 84 2.65 -11.09 -2.13
N ASP A 85 1.53 -10.43 -2.37
CA ASP A 85 1.45 -9.07 -2.92
C ASP A 85 0.42 -8.22 -2.14
N TYR A 86 0.56 -6.90 -2.22
CA TYR A 86 -0.34 -5.94 -1.57
C TYR A 86 -1.36 -5.31 -2.52
N TYR A 87 -1.58 -5.85 -3.73
CA TYR A 87 -2.32 -5.12 -4.76
C TYR A 87 -3.72 -4.69 -4.31
N LEU A 88 -4.53 -5.66 -3.86
CA LEU A 88 -5.91 -5.39 -3.44
C LEU A 88 -5.97 -4.56 -2.15
N GLN A 89 -4.98 -4.71 -1.25
CA GLN A 89 -4.83 -3.89 -0.06
C GLN A 89 -4.59 -2.43 -0.44
N THR A 90 -3.73 -2.16 -1.42
CA THR A 90 -3.47 -0.81 -1.93
C THR A 90 -4.70 -0.22 -2.62
N VAL A 91 -5.49 -1.03 -3.35
CA VAL A 91 -6.77 -0.58 -3.92
C VAL A 91 -7.72 -0.09 -2.81
N VAL A 92 -7.86 -0.86 -1.72
CA VAL A 92 -8.72 -0.47 -0.59
C VAL A 92 -8.15 0.73 0.17
N ALA A 93 -6.84 0.78 0.38
CA ALA A 93 -6.18 1.92 1.02
C ALA A 93 -6.50 3.23 0.27
N ARG A 94 -6.45 3.21 -1.06
CA ARG A 94 -6.82 4.38 -1.87
C ARG A 94 -8.29 4.76 -1.73
N GLN A 95 -9.20 3.79 -1.65
CA GLN A 95 -10.63 4.09 -1.40
C GLN A 95 -10.81 4.83 -0.06
N ILE A 96 -10.10 4.39 0.99
CA ILE A 96 -10.09 5.07 2.29
C ILE A 96 -9.51 6.48 2.15
N GLU A 97 -8.37 6.64 1.48
CA GLU A 97 -7.75 7.97 1.28
C GLU A 97 -8.70 8.93 0.54
N GLU A 98 -9.34 8.48 -0.54
CA GLU A 98 -10.29 9.28 -1.33
C GLU A 98 -11.54 9.68 -0.53
N GLU A 99 -12.05 8.78 0.31
CA GLU A 99 -13.24 9.01 1.11
C GLU A 99 -12.97 9.92 2.33
N TYR A 100 -11.85 9.70 3.03
CA TYR A 100 -11.61 10.30 4.34
C TYR A 100 -10.62 11.47 4.33
N ALA A 101 -9.74 11.61 3.34
CA ALA A 101 -8.85 12.77 3.28
C ALA A 101 -9.59 14.12 3.30
N PRO A 102 -10.73 14.30 2.61
CA PRO A 102 -11.49 15.56 2.69
C PRO A 102 -12.07 15.84 4.08
N LEU A 103 -12.34 14.82 4.88
CA LEU A 103 -12.85 14.97 6.26
C LEU A 103 -11.71 15.31 7.21
N VAL A 104 -10.57 14.64 7.07
CA VAL A 104 -9.35 14.97 7.82
C VAL A 104 -8.92 16.40 7.55
N GLU A 105 -8.94 16.84 6.30
CA GLU A 105 -8.55 18.21 5.90
C GLU A 105 -9.46 19.30 6.46
N GLN A 106 -10.73 19.00 6.77
CA GLN A 106 -11.64 19.95 7.42
C GLN A 106 -11.27 20.21 8.89
N VAL A 107 -10.64 19.23 9.54
CA VAL A 107 -10.22 19.30 10.94
C VAL A 107 -8.77 19.75 11.05
N PHE A 108 -7.93 19.28 10.13
CA PHE A 108 -6.50 19.58 10.03
C PHE A 108 -6.19 20.16 8.65
N PRO A 109 -6.33 21.47 8.44
CA PRO A 109 -6.00 22.07 7.15
C PRO A 109 -4.52 21.89 6.80
N GLY A 110 -4.22 21.67 5.52
CA GLY A 110 -2.87 21.40 5.03
C GLY A 110 -2.36 20.00 5.37
N SER A 111 -3.24 19.09 5.79
CA SER A 111 -2.85 17.73 6.17
C SER A 111 -2.66 16.81 4.97
N TYR A 112 -2.07 15.65 5.25
CA TYR A 112 -2.02 14.52 4.32
C TYR A 112 -2.45 13.24 5.04
N LEU A 113 -3.40 12.52 4.47
CA LEU A 113 -3.82 11.19 4.92
C LEU A 113 -3.20 10.13 4.03
N SER A 114 -2.60 9.11 4.63
CA SER A 114 -2.27 7.86 3.97
C SER A 114 -2.82 6.67 4.74
N ALA A 115 -3.41 5.73 4.02
CA ALA A 115 -3.94 4.51 4.61
C ALA A 115 -3.03 3.31 4.30
N GLU A 116 -2.86 2.43 5.28
CA GLU A 116 -2.27 1.11 5.09
C GLU A 116 -3.32 0.07 5.47
N VAL A 117 -3.51 -0.92 4.60
CA VAL A 117 -4.44 -2.01 4.85
C VAL A 117 -3.64 -3.30 4.94
N TRP A 118 -3.76 -3.97 6.07
CA TRP A 118 -3.26 -5.32 6.26
C TRP A 118 -4.45 -6.27 6.27
N ALA A 119 -4.44 -7.25 5.39
CA ALA A 119 -5.51 -8.24 5.31
C ALA A 119 -4.96 -9.56 4.80
N VAL A 120 -5.56 -10.64 5.29
CA VAL A 120 -5.23 -12.01 4.85
C VAL A 120 -5.74 -12.21 3.42
N ASP A 121 -4.93 -12.88 2.60
CA ASP A 121 -5.05 -13.05 1.14
C ASP A 121 -6.50 -13.11 0.60
N TYR A 122 -6.83 -12.17 -0.30
CA TYR A 122 -8.11 -12.07 -1.01
C TYR A 122 -8.11 -12.97 -2.25
N GLU A 123 -7.88 -14.27 -2.07
CA GLU A 123 -7.85 -15.21 -3.19
C GLU A 123 -9.15 -15.14 -4.01
N GLY A 124 -9.01 -14.90 -5.31
CA GLY A 124 -10.13 -14.86 -6.26
C GLY A 124 -10.89 -13.53 -6.35
N GLN A 125 -10.48 -12.49 -5.61
CA GLN A 125 -11.01 -11.14 -5.78
C GLN A 125 -10.26 -10.38 -6.89
N THR A 126 -10.94 -9.38 -7.45
CA THR A 126 -10.41 -8.48 -8.48
C THR A 126 -10.54 -7.03 -8.01
N ALA A 127 -9.71 -6.14 -8.56
CA ALA A 127 -9.65 -4.74 -8.13
C ALA A 127 -10.99 -3.99 -8.28
N ASP A 128 -11.82 -4.37 -9.25
CA ASP A 128 -13.15 -3.80 -9.48
C ASP A 128 -14.21 -4.29 -8.47
N LYS A 129 -13.92 -5.34 -7.70
CA LYS A 129 -14.85 -5.95 -6.75
C LYS A 129 -14.45 -5.75 -5.29
N VAL A 130 -13.17 -5.51 -5.03
CA VAL A 130 -12.69 -5.28 -3.67
C VAL A 130 -13.13 -3.89 -3.18
N THR A 131 -13.79 -3.89 -2.03
CA THR A 131 -14.28 -2.69 -1.33
C THR A 131 -13.85 -2.74 0.12
N LEU A 132 -13.77 -1.59 0.79
CA LEU A 132 -13.57 -1.52 2.24
C LEU A 132 -14.56 -2.41 3.01
N GLU A 133 -15.84 -2.40 2.64
CA GLU A 133 -16.87 -3.23 3.29
C GLU A 133 -16.59 -4.73 3.11
N SER A 134 -16.27 -5.17 1.89
CA SER A 134 -15.93 -6.57 1.62
C SER A 134 -14.66 -7.03 2.34
N MET A 135 -13.70 -6.11 2.53
CA MET A 135 -12.45 -6.32 3.25
C MET A 135 -12.72 -6.56 4.74
N LEU A 136 -13.54 -5.70 5.34
CA LEU A 136 -13.95 -5.81 6.74
C LEU A 136 -14.78 -7.09 6.99
N GLU A 137 -15.71 -7.43 6.10
CA GLU A 137 -16.51 -8.66 6.19
C GLU A 137 -15.63 -9.93 6.14
N TYR A 138 -14.65 -9.95 5.23
CA TYR A 138 -13.73 -11.07 5.09
C TYR A 138 -12.82 -11.24 6.30
N ASN A 139 -12.24 -10.14 6.81
CA ASN A 139 -11.41 -10.17 8.02
C ASN A 139 -12.17 -10.70 9.23
N ASN A 140 -13.43 -10.29 9.42
CA ASN A 140 -14.28 -10.79 10.49
C ASN A 140 -14.54 -12.31 10.39
N THR A 141 -14.63 -12.83 9.16
CA THR A 141 -14.85 -14.26 8.91
C THR A 141 -13.61 -15.09 9.19
N ILE A 142 -12.40 -14.59 8.89
CA ILE A 142 -11.14 -15.32 9.14
C ILE A 142 -10.74 -15.30 10.62
N LYS A 143 -11.04 -14.21 11.34
CA LYS A 143 -10.70 -14.07 12.77
C LYS A 143 -11.37 -15.13 13.65
N SER A 144 -12.50 -15.70 13.23
CA SER A 144 -13.10 -16.84 13.95
C SER A 144 -12.24 -18.10 13.91
N ASP A 145 -11.33 -18.19 12.93
CA ASP A 145 -10.58 -19.40 12.61
C ASP A 145 -9.06 -19.26 12.89
N ASN A 146 -8.50 -18.03 13.00
CA ASN A 146 -7.09 -17.74 13.34
C ASN A 146 -6.89 -16.42 14.12
N GLU A 147 -5.87 -16.34 14.98
CA GLU A 147 -5.59 -15.21 15.91
C GLU A 147 -5.09 -13.90 15.24
N SER A 148 -4.74 -13.88 13.97
CA SER A 148 -4.24 -12.67 13.29
C SER A 148 -5.25 -12.17 12.26
N GLY A 149 -6.15 -11.28 12.69
CA GLY A 149 -7.03 -10.52 11.80
C GLY A 149 -6.25 -9.49 10.96
N GLY A 150 -6.85 -9.01 9.88
CA GLY A 150 -6.37 -7.82 9.20
C GLY A 150 -6.62 -6.55 10.01
N TYR A 151 -5.84 -5.50 9.76
CA TYR A 151 -5.86 -4.23 10.48
C TYR A 151 -5.71 -3.06 9.49
N ILE A 152 -6.23 -1.89 9.88
CA ILE A 152 -6.10 -0.65 9.10
C ILE A 152 -5.23 0.33 9.88
N VAL A 153 -4.27 0.96 9.22
CA VAL A 153 -3.51 2.07 9.79
C VAL A 153 -3.79 3.34 9.01
N LEU A 154 -4.16 4.40 9.71
CA LEU A 154 -4.31 5.74 9.14
C LEU A 154 -3.16 6.61 9.61
N ASN A 155 -2.25 6.94 8.70
CA ASN A 155 -1.18 7.88 8.93
C ASN A 155 -1.64 9.28 8.53
N ILE A 156 -1.79 10.18 9.51
CA ILE A 156 -2.23 11.56 9.30
C ILE A 156 -1.06 12.48 9.61
N PHE A 157 -0.56 13.16 8.58
CA PHE A 157 0.52 14.15 8.67
C PHE A 157 -0.11 15.53 8.74
N ILE A 158 0.20 16.28 9.80
CA ILE A 158 -0.50 17.51 10.18
C ILE A 158 0.49 18.66 10.16
N ASP A 159 0.17 19.70 9.36
CA ASP A 159 0.89 20.98 9.35
C ASP A 159 0.58 21.78 10.62
N THR A 160 1.55 21.87 11.50
CA THR A 160 1.44 22.57 12.79
C THR A 160 1.22 24.08 12.63
N SER A 161 1.56 24.66 11.49
CA SER A 161 1.32 26.08 11.20
C SER A 161 -0.16 26.41 10.96
N GLN A 162 -0.99 25.41 10.66
CA GLN A 162 -2.41 25.57 10.32
C GLN A 162 -3.36 25.22 11.47
N ILE A 163 -2.84 24.72 12.59
CA ILE A 163 -3.66 24.19 13.69
C ILE A 163 -3.55 25.08 14.95
N SER A 164 -4.60 25.09 15.77
CA SER A 164 -4.68 25.99 16.93
C SER A 164 -5.02 25.25 18.23
N LYS A 165 -4.69 25.86 19.37
CA LYS A 165 -5.03 25.32 20.71
C LYS A 165 -6.52 25.33 21.01
N GLU A 166 -7.31 26.07 20.22
CA GLU A 166 -8.75 26.24 20.44
C GLU A 166 -9.58 25.05 19.91
N ASN A 167 -8.98 24.21 19.05
CA ASN A 167 -9.70 23.13 18.37
C ASN A 167 -9.47 21.74 18.99
N ILE A 168 -8.64 21.59 20.03
CA ILE A 168 -8.17 20.28 20.53
C ILE A 168 -9.33 19.32 20.89
N GLU A 169 -10.38 19.81 21.55
CA GLU A 169 -11.54 18.96 21.89
C GLU A 169 -12.33 18.52 20.65
N ARG A 170 -12.42 19.40 19.63
CA ARG A 170 -13.05 19.09 18.35
C ARG A 170 -12.22 18.10 17.54
N GLU A 171 -10.90 18.26 17.53
CA GLU A 171 -9.95 17.34 16.92
C GLU A 171 -10.12 15.93 17.54
N TYR A 172 -10.20 15.85 18.87
CA TYR A 172 -10.44 14.59 19.56
C TYR A 172 -11.81 13.97 19.24
N ALA A 173 -12.87 14.78 19.25
CA ALA A 173 -14.21 14.33 18.90
C ALA A 173 -14.29 13.80 17.46
N PHE A 174 -13.55 14.37 16.53
CA PHE A 174 -13.45 13.86 15.16
C PHE A 174 -12.92 12.42 15.10
N PHE A 175 -11.87 12.08 15.87
CA PHE A 175 -11.38 10.70 15.91
C PHE A 175 -12.39 9.75 16.54
N LYS A 176 -13.02 10.17 17.64
CA LYS A 176 -13.97 9.34 18.35
C LYS A 176 -15.26 9.11 17.56
N ASP A 177 -15.84 10.18 17.01
CA ASP A 177 -17.21 10.20 16.52
C ASP A 177 -17.29 10.16 14.99
N ASP A 178 -16.34 10.75 14.26
CA ASP A 178 -16.39 10.79 12.79
C ASP A 178 -15.58 9.65 12.18
N ILE A 179 -14.29 9.54 12.48
CA ILE A 179 -13.47 8.45 11.95
C ILE A 179 -13.91 7.10 12.52
N GLY A 180 -14.08 7.02 13.84
CA GLY A 180 -14.48 5.77 14.51
C GLY A 180 -15.80 5.21 13.99
N ASN A 181 -16.78 6.07 13.69
CA ASN A 181 -18.09 5.63 13.20
C ASN A 181 -18.15 5.48 11.67
N GLN A 182 -17.49 6.36 10.90
CA GLN A 182 -17.62 6.38 9.43
C GLN A 182 -16.65 5.43 8.73
N ILE A 183 -15.37 5.40 9.13
CA ILE A 183 -14.36 4.53 8.49
C ILE A 183 -14.68 3.05 8.72
N LEU A 184 -15.30 2.75 9.85
CA LEU A 184 -15.31 1.39 10.37
C LEU A 184 -16.70 0.80 10.51
N ASN A 185 -17.80 1.56 10.35
CA ASN A 185 -19.19 1.07 10.49
C ASN A 185 -19.39 0.19 11.76
N GLY A 186 -18.63 0.43 12.83
CA GLY A 186 -18.64 -0.40 14.05
C GLY A 186 -17.76 -1.68 14.01
N ASN A 187 -17.12 -2.01 12.89
CA ASN A 187 -16.10 -3.05 12.75
C ASN A 187 -14.69 -2.50 13.01
N LEU A 188 -14.52 -1.91 14.20
CA LEU A 188 -13.29 -1.24 14.65
C LEU A 188 -12.12 -2.17 15.00
N MET A 189 -12.26 -3.46 14.71
CA MET A 189 -11.26 -4.46 15.01
C MET A 189 -9.92 -4.07 14.36
N ASP A 190 -8.96 -3.70 15.21
CA ASP A 190 -7.56 -3.42 14.86
C ASP A 190 -7.34 -2.20 13.95
N THR A 191 -8.06 -1.09 14.13
CA THR A 191 -7.65 0.19 13.50
C THR A 191 -6.70 0.99 14.38
N LEU A 192 -5.64 1.50 13.76
CA LEU A 192 -4.66 2.38 14.40
C LEU A 192 -4.56 3.70 13.64
N ILE A 193 -4.85 4.81 14.31
CA ILE A 193 -4.59 6.15 13.78
C ILE A 193 -3.27 6.65 14.36
N LYS A 194 -2.37 7.07 13.47
CA LYS A 194 -1.08 7.69 13.82
C LYS A 194 -1.11 9.14 13.35
N LEU A 195 -0.97 10.06 14.29
CA LEU A 195 -0.87 11.49 13.99
C LEU A 195 0.58 11.92 14.06
N TYR A 196 1.06 12.59 13.03
CA TYR A 196 2.40 13.11 12.90
C TYR A 196 2.35 14.63 12.76
N PHE A 197 2.88 15.34 13.75
CA PHE A 197 2.88 16.81 13.77
C PHE A 197 4.23 17.35 13.30
N GLY A 198 4.22 18.21 12.28
CA GLY A 198 5.40 18.90 11.75
C GLY A 198 5.02 20.09 10.88
N ASP A 199 6.01 20.76 10.28
CA ASP A 199 5.76 21.91 9.39
C ASP A 199 5.25 21.48 7.99
N ASP A 200 4.83 22.46 7.16
CA ASP A 200 4.42 22.20 5.77
C ASP A 200 5.49 21.43 4.97
N ILE A 201 6.78 21.72 5.21
CA ILE A 201 7.88 21.02 4.52
C ILE A 201 7.84 19.52 4.84
N PHE A 202 7.71 19.17 6.12
CA PHE A 202 7.54 17.78 6.56
C PHE A 202 6.32 17.12 5.89
N VAL A 203 5.18 17.81 5.84
CA VAL A 203 3.97 17.26 5.21
C VAL A 203 4.15 17.04 3.70
N GLN A 204 4.72 18.01 2.98
CA GLN A 204 4.98 17.88 1.53
C GLN A 204 6.00 16.76 1.24
N GLU A 205 7.02 16.62 2.09
CA GLU A 205 7.99 15.53 1.98
C GLU A 205 7.33 14.16 2.19
N CYS A 206 6.51 14.01 3.25
CA CYS A 206 5.76 12.79 3.49
C CYS A 206 4.87 12.47 2.28
N LYS A 207 4.06 13.42 1.81
CA LYS A 207 3.20 13.26 0.64
C LYS A 207 3.95 12.82 -0.62
N SER A 208 5.15 13.35 -0.83
CA SER A 208 5.96 13.05 -2.02
C SER A 208 6.63 11.68 -1.96
N ASN A 209 7.02 11.23 -0.77
CA ASN A 209 7.82 10.02 -0.59
C ASN A 209 7.03 8.82 -0.02
N ILE A 210 5.77 9.01 0.41
CA ILE A 210 4.94 7.93 1.00
C ILE A 210 4.81 6.73 0.05
N LYS A 211 4.89 6.95 -1.27
CA LYS A 211 4.86 5.91 -2.29
C LYS A 211 6.08 5.00 -2.29
N ASP A 212 7.17 5.47 -1.70
CA ASP A 212 8.38 4.69 -1.45
C ASP A 212 8.32 3.97 -0.09
N MET A 213 7.22 4.05 0.67
CA MET A 213 7.00 3.27 1.90
C MET A 213 6.77 1.79 1.57
N THR A 214 7.82 1.15 1.11
CA THR A 214 8.02 -0.27 1.36
C THR A 214 8.26 -0.47 2.86
N TRP A 215 7.98 -1.67 3.37
CA TRP A 215 8.38 -2.08 4.73
C TRP A 215 9.90 -1.88 5.00
N HIS A 216 10.69 -1.65 3.95
CA HIS A 216 12.14 -1.52 3.98
C HIS A 216 12.65 -0.09 3.80
N ASN A 217 11.79 0.91 3.57
CA ASN A 217 12.24 2.29 3.46
C ASN A 217 12.29 2.98 4.83
N SER A 218 13.43 2.84 5.49
CA SER A 218 13.71 3.39 6.82
C SER A 218 13.66 4.91 6.89
N ASP A 219 13.76 5.62 5.77
CA ASP A 219 14.10 7.05 5.79
C ASP A 219 12.90 7.92 6.20
N ILE A 220 11.68 7.56 5.82
CA ILE A 220 10.46 8.27 6.27
C ILE A 220 10.13 7.88 7.71
N TYR A 221 10.32 6.61 8.09
CA TYR A 221 10.18 6.19 9.49
C TYR A 221 11.17 6.91 10.40
N ALA A 222 12.42 7.10 9.95
CA ALA A 222 13.43 7.88 10.66
C ALA A 222 13.09 9.38 10.71
N LYS A 223 12.54 9.95 9.64
CA LYS A 223 12.10 11.36 9.64
C LYS A 223 10.92 11.61 10.58
N THR A 224 9.97 10.68 10.62
CA THR A 224 8.86 10.75 11.56
C THR A 224 9.31 10.56 13.01
N GLU A 225 10.52 10.04 13.32
CA GLU A 225 11.02 9.93 14.70
C GLU A 225 11.26 11.30 15.34
N ASN A 226 11.50 12.34 14.52
CA ASN A 226 11.64 13.71 14.98
C ASN A 226 10.28 14.44 15.10
N SER A 227 9.19 13.84 14.62
CA SER A 227 7.83 14.41 14.80
C SER A 227 7.27 14.06 16.18
N SER A 228 6.43 14.92 16.72
CA SER A 228 5.59 14.53 17.86
C SER A 228 4.52 13.56 17.36
N ARG A 229 4.43 12.38 17.95
CA ARG A 229 3.55 11.28 17.50
C ARG A 229 2.44 11.02 18.51
N ILE A 230 1.20 10.95 18.03
CA ILE A 230 0.05 10.50 18.81
C ILE A 230 -0.50 9.22 18.17
N TRP A 231 -0.75 8.22 18.99
CA TRP A 231 -1.23 6.90 18.57
C TRP A 231 -2.61 6.70 19.17
N ILE A 232 -3.64 6.70 18.34
CA ILE A 232 -5.02 6.51 18.74
C ILE A 232 -5.42 5.12 18.25
N GLY A 233 -5.45 4.17 19.18
CA GLY A 233 -5.96 2.82 18.93
C GLY A 233 -7.43 2.70 19.31
N TYR A 234 -8.08 1.68 18.75
CA TYR A 234 -9.42 1.27 19.16
C TYR A 234 -9.37 -0.12 19.78
N ASP A 235 -10.13 -0.33 20.85
CA ASP A 235 -10.23 -1.63 21.51
C ASP A 235 -11.16 -2.59 20.76
N GLU A 236 -11.36 -3.79 21.33
CA GLU A 236 -12.21 -4.81 20.72
C GLU A 236 -13.70 -4.43 20.63
N TYR A 237 -14.12 -3.38 21.32
CA TYR A 237 -15.47 -2.83 21.29
C TYR A 237 -15.57 -1.59 20.41
N GLY A 238 -14.45 -1.17 19.81
CA GLY A 238 -14.38 0.03 19.01
C GLY A 238 -14.34 1.33 19.81
N GLU A 239 -14.04 1.25 21.09
CA GLU A 239 -13.81 2.43 21.92
C GLU A 239 -12.36 2.90 21.75
N VAL A 240 -12.16 4.21 21.78
CA VAL A 240 -10.84 4.82 21.67
C VAL A 240 -10.02 4.50 22.93
N ASP A 241 -8.90 3.79 22.79
CA ASP A 241 -7.97 3.46 23.89
C ASP A 241 -7.03 4.64 24.26
N TYR A 242 -7.43 5.85 23.89
CA TYR A 242 -6.62 7.06 24.02
C TYR A 242 -7.47 8.19 24.60
N THR A 243 -7.29 8.52 25.89
CA THR A 243 -8.16 9.49 26.56
C THR A 243 -7.99 10.93 26.04
N LEU A 244 -9.03 11.76 26.17
CA LEU A 244 -8.97 13.19 25.85
C LEU A 244 -7.85 13.91 26.60
N ASP A 245 -7.64 13.62 27.89
CA ASP A 245 -6.59 14.25 28.70
C ASP A 245 -5.19 13.94 28.14
N LEU A 246 -4.96 12.68 27.76
CA LEU A 246 -3.70 12.26 27.14
C LEU A 246 -3.51 12.89 25.75
N TYR A 247 -4.60 13.04 24.99
CA TYR A 247 -4.59 13.78 23.72
C TYR A 247 -4.20 15.23 23.89
N ILE A 248 -4.81 15.94 24.84
CA ILE A 248 -4.47 17.33 25.15
C ILE A 248 -2.98 17.44 25.54
N GLU A 249 -2.49 16.55 26.40
CA GLU A 249 -1.08 16.53 26.81
C GLU A 249 -0.15 16.42 25.61
N LYS A 250 -0.33 15.39 24.76
CA LYS A 250 0.55 15.16 23.60
C LYS A 250 0.41 16.21 22.51
N ARG A 251 -0.80 16.71 22.30
CA ARG A 251 -1.06 17.80 21.35
C ARG A 251 -0.37 19.10 21.77
N MET A 252 -0.29 19.36 23.07
CA MET A 252 0.44 20.51 23.60
C MET A 252 1.95 20.32 23.56
N GLU A 253 2.47 19.11 23.78
CA GLU A 253 3.89 18.78 23.51
C GLU A 253 4.25 19.09 22.06
N ALA A 254 3.42 18.66 21.11
CA ALA A 254 3.64 18.88 19.67
C ALA A 254 3.75 20.37 19.31
N LEU A 255 2.94 21.24 19.91
CA LEU A 255 2.98 22.69 19.65
C LEU A 255 4.16 23.41 20.32
N ASN A 256 4.82 22.79 21.29
CA ASN A 256 5.92 23.41 22.04
C ASN A 256 7.31 22.92 21.58
N ASN A 257 7.36 21.95 20.66
CA ASN A 257 8.59 21.37 20.12
C ASN A 257 9.03 22.00 18.77
N GLU A 258 8.40 23.09 18.35
CA GLU A 258 8.88 24.00 17.28
C GLU A 258 9.95 24.97 17.78
#